data_AF-A0A7X9N6J4-F1
#
_entry.id   AF-A0A7X9N6J4-F1
#
_cell.length_a   1.000
_cell.length_b   1.000
_cell.length_c   1.000
_cell.angle_alpha   90.00
_cell.angle_beta   90.00
_cell.angle_gamma   90.00
#
_symmetry.space_group_name_H-M   'P 1'
#
loop_
_entity.id
_entity.type
_entity.pdbx_description
1 polymer ?
#
loop_
_entity_poly.entity_id
_entity_poly.type
_entity_poly.pdbx_seq_one_letter_code
_entity_poly.pdbx_strand_id
1 'polypeptide(L)' 'MTNAYFNYKQAMEYLGIKSKATFGKYIKQGLPTIKVGRSKRISKTAIDKFMAEHQSSTIKGDK' A
#
# COMPACT_ATOMS: atom_id res chain seq x y z
N MET A 1 7.10 3.15 -19.54
CA MET A 1 6.78 3.09 -18.09
C MET A 1 5.29 3.33 -17.90
N THR A 2 4.50 2.27 -17.69
CA THR A 2 3.07 2.40 -17.39
C THR A 2 2.88 2.35 -15.89
N ASN A 3 2.86 3.51 -15.22
CA ASN A 3 2.50 3.58 -13.81
C ASN A 3 1.04 3.19 -13.65
N ALA A 4 0.78 1.92 -13.31
CA ALA A 4 -0.56 1.43 -13.04
C ALA A 4 -1.08 2.10 -11.76
N TYR A 5 -2.18 2.83 -11.90
CA TYR A 5 -2.89 3.45 -10.78
C TYR A 5 -4.03 2.53 -10.35
N PHE A 6 -4.00 2.15 -9.09
CA PHE A 6 -5.02 1.34 -8.46
C PHE A 6 -6.07 2.19 -7.77
N ASN A 7 -7.32 1.76 -7.85
CA ASN A 7 -8.33 2.17 -6.89
C ASN A 7 -8.14 1.42 -5.56
N TYR A 8 -8.94 1.76 -4.54
CA TYR A 8 -8.84 1.12 -3.21
C TYR A 8 -9.00 -0.41 -3.26
N LYS A 9 -9.94 -0.92 -4.05
CA LYS A 9 -10.22 -2.36 -4.14
C LYS A 9 -9.05 -3.10 -4.79
N GLN A 10 -8.52 -2.56 -5.89
CA GLN A 10 -7.35 -3.12 -6.57
C GLN A 10 -6.10 -3.11 -5.68
N ALA A 11 -5.86 -2.02 -4.94
CA ALA A 11 -4.73 -1.94 -4.02
C ALA A 11 -4.86 -2.94 -2.87
N MET A 12 -6.09 -3.13 -2.36
CA MET A 12 -6.40 -4.15 -1.35
C MET A 12 -6.17 -5.56 -1.88
N GLU A 13 -6.64 -5.88 -3.09
CA GLU A 13 -6.41 -7.16 -3.75
C GLU A 13 -4.92 -7.41 -3.98
N TYR A 14 -4.18 -6.40 -4.46
CA TYR A 14 -2.74 -6.48 -4.69
C TYR A 14 -1.95 -6.76 -3.39
N LEU A 15 -2.37 -6.18 -2.28
CA LEU A 15 -1.76 -6.41 -0.96
C LEU A 15 -2.31 -7.65 -0.23
N GLY A 16 -3.28 -8.36 -0.80
CA GLY A 16 -3.95 -9.49 -0.14
C GLY A 16 -4.80 -9.11 1.08
N ILE A 17 -5.24 -7.85 1.18
CA ILE A 17 -6.00 -7.34 2.33
C ILE A 17 -7.50 -7.41 2.04
N LYS A 18 -8.25 -8.16 2.86
CA LYS A 18 -9.71 -8.26 2.73
C LYS A 18 -10.45 -7.10 3.40
N SER A 19 -9.88 -6.51 4.45
CA SER A 19 -10.55 -5.49 5.27
C SER A 19 -10.17 -4.07 4.87
N LYS A 20 -11.18 -3.26 4.54
CA LYS A 20 -11.01 -1.82 4.25
C LYS A 20 -10.48 -1.04 5.46
N ALA A 21 -10.83 -1.47 6.68
CA ALA A 21 -10.31 -0.85 7.90
C ALA A 21 -8.80 -1.05 8.03
N THR A 22 -8.31 -2.27 7.73
CA THR A 22 -6.86 -2.57 7.72
C THR A 22 -6.14 -1.75 6.68
N PHE A 23 -6.65 -1.67 5.45
CA PHE A 23 -6.05 -0.82 4.41
C PHE A 23 -6.07 0.67 4.80
N GLY A 24 -7.12 1.12 5.49
CA GLY A 24 -7.19 2.46 6.06
C GLY A 24 -6.10 2.75 7.09
N LYS A 25 -5.65 1.75 7.87
CA LYS A 25 -4.50 1.89 8.78
C LYS A 25 -3.21 2.14 7.99
N TYR A 26 -3.00 1.47 6.87
CA TYR A 26 -1.78 1.65 6.06
C TYR A 26 -1.69 3.05 5.46
N ILE A 27 -2.83 3.59 5.03
CA ILE A 27 -2.91 4.99 4.58
C ILE A 27 -2.58 5.97 5.71
N LYS A 28 -3.04 5.70 6.94
CA LYS A 28 -2.67 6.49 8.11
C LYS A 28 -1.19 6.33 8.50
N GLN A 29 -0.60 5.17 8.23
CA GLN A 29 0.82 4.87 8.45
C GLN A 29 1.74 5.45 7.37
N GLY A 30 1.20 6.08 6.33
CA GLY A 30 1.99 6.80 5.33
C GLY A 30 1.91 6.26 3.91
N LEU A 31 1.04 5.28 3.60
CA LEU A 31 0.84 4.81 2.23
C LEU A 31 0.38 5.98 1.33
N PRO A 32 1.14 6.36 0.29
CA PRO A 32 0.82 7.53 -0.54
C PRO A 32 -0.49 7.35 -1.31
N THR A 33 -1.38 8.33 -1.21
CA THR A 33 -2.63 8.36 -1.99
C THR A 33 -2.72 9.64 -2.82
N ILE A 34 -3.13 9.48 -4.07
CA ILE A 34 -3.30 10.57 -5.04
C ILE A 34 -4.80 10.87 -5.11
N LYS A 35 -5.18 12.12 -4.81
CA LYS A 35 -6.57 12.57 -4.96
C LYS A 35 -6.79 13.06 -6.39
N VAL A 36 -7.71 12.42 -7.11
CA VAL A 36 -8.13 12.79 -8.46
C VAL A 36 -9.62 13.14 -8.41
N GLY A 37 -9.92 14.44 -8.33
CA GLY A 37 -11.27 14.95 -8.11
C GLY A 37 -11.87 14.42 -6.80
N ARG A 38 -12.95 13.64 -6.90
CA ARG A 38 -13.62 12.97 -5.76
C ARG A 38 -13.08 11.58 -5.44
N SER A 39 -12.22 11.03 -6.31
CA SER A 39 -11.67 9.69 -6.18
C SER A 39 -10.25 9.71 -5.62
N LYS A 40 -9.85 8.60 -4.98
CA LYS A 40 -8.47 8.36 -4.58
C LYS A 40 -7.86 7.27 -5.47
N ARG A 41 -6.58 7.40 -5.76
CA ARG A 41 -5.76 6.45 -6.52
C ARG A 41 -4.46 6.19 -5.75
N ILE A 42 -3.91 4.99 -5.93
CA ILE A 42 -2.63 4.59 -5.36
C ILE A 42 -1.78 4.08 -6.52
N SER A 43 -0.55 4.59 -6.66
CA SER A 43 0.36 4.06 -7.69
C SER A 43 0.95 2.72 -7.22
N LYS A 44 1.09 1.76 -8.13
CA LYS A 44 1.75 0.48 -7.81
C LYS A 44 3.13 0.69 -7.18
N THR A 45 3.92 1.59 -7.77
CA THR A 45 5.28 1.92 -7.29
C THR A 45 5.28 2.48 -5.86
N ALA A 46 4.26 3.24 -5.47
CA ALA A 46 4.14 3.73 -4.10
C ALA A 46 3.82 2.61 -3.10
N ILE A 47 3.00 1.62 -3.50
CA ILE A 47 2.74 0.43 -2.68
C ILE A 47 4.03 -0.35 -2.50
N ASP A 48 4.74 -0.64 -3.59
CA ASP A 48 5.98 -1.42 -3.55
C ASP A 48 7.03 -0.73 -2.67
N LYS A 49 7.17 0.61 -2.78
CA LYS A 49 8.07 1.40 -1.92
C LYS A 49 7.65 1.36 -0.45
N PHE A 50 6.36 1.53 -0.15
CA PHE A 50 5.83 1.45 1.22
C PHE A 50 6.11 0.08 1.85
N MET A 51 5.93 -1.00 1.09
CA MET A 51 6.20 -2.36 1.55
C MET A 51 7.69 -2.58 1.83
N ALA A 52 8.58 -2.05 0.97
CA ALA A 52 10.02 -2.11 1.18
C ALA A 52 10.46 -1.33 2.43
N GLU A 53 9.88 -0.16 2.68
CA GLU A 53 10.17 0.65 3.88
C GLU A 53 9.68 -0.01 5.18
N HIS A 54 8.58 -0.77 5.11
CA HIS A 54 8.03 -1.50 6.25
C HIS A 54 8.56 -2.94 6.34
N GLN A 55 9.50 -3.32 5.49
CA GLN A 55 10.15 -4.62 5.56
C GLN A 55 11.07 -4.63 6.78
N SER A 56 10.64 -5.32 7.84
CA SER A 56 11.50 -5.59 8.99
C SER A 56 12.62 -6.52 8.56
N SER A 57 13.86 -6.05 8.51
CA SER A 57 15.07 -6.88 8.35
C SER A 57 15.37 -7.74 9.59
N THR A 58 14.36 -8.01 10.43
CA THR A 58 14.52 -8.88 11.58
C THR A 58 14.46 -10.32 11.10
N ILE A 59 15.62 -10.86 10.72
CA ILE A 59 15.88 -12.28 10.90
C ILE A 59 15.80 -12.49 12.42
N LYS A 60 14.61 -12.78 12.93
CA LYS A 60 14.40 -13.10 14.34
C LYS A 60 14.69 -14.59 14.52
N GLY A 61 15.98 -14.90 14.48
CA GLY A 61 16.52 -16.24 14.66
C GLY A 61 18.03 -16.13 14.83
N ASP A 62 18.46 -15.68 16.01
CA ASP A 62 19.69 -16.13 16.69
C ASP A 62 19.78 -15.46 18.08
N LYS A 63 19.17 -16.09 19.09
CA LYS A 63 19.65 -16.14 20.48
C LYS A 63 18.79 -17.08 21.30
#